data_AF-A0A1H9GV41-F1
#
_entry.id   AF-A0A1H9GV41-F1
#
_cell.length_a   1.000
_cell.length_b   1.000
_cell.length_c   1.000
_cell.angle_alpha   90.00
_cell.angle_beta   90.00
_cell.angle_gamma   90.00
#
_symmetry.space_group_name_H-M   'P 1'
#
loop_
_entity.id
_entity.type
_entity.pdbx_description
1 polymer ?
#
loop_
_entity_poly.entity_id
_entity_poly.type
_entity_poly.pdbx_seq_one_letter_code
_entity_poly.pdbx_strand_id
1 'polypeptide(L)'
;MANTRFTLGFSRKTLIAALLGGIAALALALPLAATAQEAAPAVSATEAEMMTIAPELFGFLKANFPEDFSGFVTQVETTVASGGNVEGMVATHMLELRQKYAVHLTSASDEALTSVMTASIALQQAVMDGEGAAACGGFVVSGPGVFEGTPAAAKYEDLVMAQIVLLLAAAKGGHDAPVTREPASEADWKLIAEKTVEAGASQTGLQAIAMLDAANPELCTTLLTMLEAMNTESSGVGARVRADYLAQVGTL
;
A
#
# COMPACT_ATOMS: atom_id res chain seq x y z
N MET A 1 -13.94 32.44 13.80
CA MET A 1 -12.86 31.64 13.18
C MET A 1 -13.41 30.24 13.04
N ALA A 2 -13.87 29.90 11.84
CA ALA A 2 -14.69 28.72 11.57
C ALA A 2 -13.78 27.52 11.26
N ASN A 3 -14.01 26.42 11.99
CA ASN A 3 -13.32 25.14 11.82
C ASN A 3 -14.22 24.25 10.95
N THR A 4 -13.86 24.05 9.69
CA THR A 4 -14.60 23.20 8.76
C THR A 4 -14.09 21.77 8.89
N ARG A 5 -14.85 20.91 9.59
CA ARG A 5 -14.66 19.46 9.59
C ARG A 5 -15.26 18.90 8.30
N PHE A 6 -14.45 18.28 7.46
CA PHE A 6 -14.91 17.56 6.27
C PHE A 6 -15.25 16.12 6.69
N THR A 7 -16.54 15.83 6.81
CA THR A 7 -17.05 14.45 7.00
C THR A 7 -17.49 13.93 5.63
N LEU A 8 -16.72 13.03 5.02
CA LEU A 8 -17.15 12.30 3.84
C LEU A 8 -18.04 11.12 4.27
N GLY A 9 -19.35 11.38 4.35
CA GLY A 9 -20.37 10.34 4.40
C GLY A 9 -20.82 10.00 2.99
N PHE A 10 -20.19 9.02 2.34
CA PHE A 10 -20.67 8.51 1.06
C PHE A 10 -21.77 7.45 1.29
N SER A 11 -23.02 7.85 1.06
CA SER A 11 -24.17 6.95 1.05
C SER A 11 -24.15 6.07 -0.21
N ARG A 12 -23.92 4.77 0.00
CA ARG A 12 -23.63 3.71 -0.99
C ARG A 12 -24.82 3.21 -1.81
N LYS A 13 -25.87 3.99 -2.04
CA LYS A 13 -27.06 3.53 -2.77
C LYS A 13 -27.47 4.54 -3.83
N THR A 14 -27.39 4.11 -5.08
CA THR A 14 -28.03 4.61 -6.31
C THR A 14 -27.03 5.12 -7.35
N LEU A 15 -26.45 4.21 -8.13
CA LEU A 15 -26.01 4.44 -9.52
C LEU A 15 -25.65 3.10 -10.18
N ILE A 16 -26.66 2.22 -10.27
CA ILE A 16 -26.68 1.12 -11.23
C ILE A 16 -27.81 1.45 -12.20
N ALA A 17 -27.53 1.35 -13.49
CA ALA A 17 -28.41 1.50 -14.65
C ALA A 17 -28.49 2.90 -15.31
N ALA A 18 -27.64 3.10 -16.32
CA ALA A 18 -27.86 3.84 -17.58
C ALA A 18 -26.49 3.91 -18.29
N LEU A 19 -26.24 3.53 -19.55
CA LEU A 19 -27.07 3.42 -20.74
C LEU A 19 -26.36 2.49 -21.75
N LEU A 20 -26.97 1.35 -22.05
CA LEU A 20 -26.81 0.65 -23.33
C LEU A 20 -27.71 1.40 -24.33
N GLY A 21 -27.11 2.03 -25.35
CA GLY A 21 -27.85 2.76 -26.38
C GLY A 21 -27.02 2.90 -27.64
N GLY A 22 -27.29 2.04 -28.61
CA GLY A 22 -26.51 1.91 -29.85
C GLY A 22 -26.63 3.08 -30.81
N ILE A 23 -25.62 3.19 -31.69
CA ILE A 23 -25.72 3.91 -32.94
C ILE A 23 -25.22 2.95 -34.04
N ALA A 24 -26.19 2.40 -34.78
CA ALA A 24 -25.94 1.82 -36.09
C ALA A 24 -25.89 2.99 -37.09
N ALA A 25 -24.71 3.26 -37.64
CA ALA A 25 -24.54 4.17 -38.77
C ALA A 25 -24.01 3.39 -39.98
N LEU A 26 -24.83 3.35 -41.01
CA LEU A 26 -24.58 2.81 -42.34
C LEU A 26 -23.49 3.67 -43.01
N ALA A 27 -22.34 3.10 -43.38
CA ALA A 27 -21.30 3.79 -44.16
C ALA A 27 -21.04 3.06 -45.48
N LEU A 28 -21.25 3.81 -46.57
CA LEU A 28 -20.98 3.46 -47.95
C LEU A 28 -19.48 3.24 -48.20
N ALA A 29 -19.15 2.20 -48.95
CA ALA A 29 -17.79 1.79 -49.28
C ALA A 29 -17.07 2.79 -50.22
N LEU A 30 -15.90 3.25 -49.79
CA LEU A 30 -14.82 3.78 -50.64
C LEU A 30 -13.54 3.01 -50.28
N PRO A 31 -12.73 2.54 -51.26
CA PRO A 31 -11.47 1.89 -50.94
C PRO A 31 -10.41 2.98 -50.73
N LEU A 32 -10.34 3.55 -49.53
CA LEU A 32 -9.12 4.23 -49.10
C LEU A 32 -8.13 3.16 -48.64
N ALA A 33 -6.95 3.15 -49.27
CA ALA A 33 -5.79 2.43 -48.77
C ALA A 33 -5.53 2.88 -47.32
N ALA A 34 -5.94 2.05 -46.37
CA ALA A 34 -5.65 2.25 -44.97
C ALA A 34 -4.14 2.05 -44.78
N THR A 35 -3.40 3.14 -44.72
CA THR A 35 -2.21 3.16 -43.90
C THR A 35 -2.68 2.75 -42.52
N ALA A 36 -2.28 1.55 -42.07
CA ALA A 36 -2.45 1.12 -40.70
C ALA A 36 -1.62 2.06 -39.82
N GLN A 37 -2.22 3.21 -39.52
CA GLN A 37 -1.88 3.99 -38.34
C GLN A 37 -2.22 3.03 -37.21
N GLU A 38 -1.18 2.46 -36.60
CA GLU A 38 -1.30 1.72 -35.35
C GLU A 38 -1.98 2.66 -34.36
N ALA A 39 -3.30 2.52 -34.25
CA ALA A 39 -4.08 3.30 -33.31
C ALA A 39 -3.51 2.97 -31.94
N ALA A 40 -3.07 4.00 -31.21
CA ALA A 40 -2.76 3.83 -29.80
C ALA A 40 -3.90 3.03 -29.17
N PRO A 41 -3.61 2.00 -28.35
CA PRO A 41 -4.64 1.12 -27.81
C PRO A 41 -5.73 2.00 -27.18
N ALA A 42 -6.97 1.82 -27.64
CA ALA A 42 -8.09 2.57 -27.12
C ALA A 42 -8.20 2.29 -25.62
N VAL A 43 -8.20 3.36 -24.80
CA VAL A 43 -8.46 3.27 -23.36
C VAL A 43 -9.80 2.56 -23.17
N SER A 44 -9.82 1.49 -22.39
CA SER A 44 -11.06 0.73 -22.19
C SER A 44 -12.04 1.51 -21.32
N ALA A 45 -13.34 1.18 -21.43
CA ALA A 45 -14.36 1.79 -20.57
C ALA A 45 -14.09 1.51 -19.08
N THR A 46 -13.57 0.31 -18.76
CA THR A 46 -13.19 -0.08 -17.41
C THR A 46 -12.03 0.77 -16.90
N GLU A 47 -10.99 0.98 -17.70
CA GLU A 47 -9.89 1.86 -17.32
C GLU A 47 -10.40 3.29 -17.05
N ALA A 48 -11.25 3.84 -17.92
CA ALA A 48 -11.84 5.16 -17.74
C ALA A 48 -12.69 5.28 -16.46
N GLU A 49 -13.45 4.23 -16.12
CA GLU A 49 -14.23 4.15 -14.90
C GLU A 49 -13.33 4.12 -13.65
N MET A 50 -12.29 3.28 -13.66
CA MET A 50 -11.30 3.22 -12.58
C MET A 50 -10.67 4.60 -12.34
N MET A 51 -10.23 5.26 -13.40
CA MET A 51 -9.68 6.63 -13.33
C MET A 51 -10.69 7.66 -12.82
N THR A 52 -11.98 7.39 -12.88
CA THR A 52 -13.02 8.25 -12.28
C THR A 52 -13.21 7.96 -10.79
N ILE A 53 -13.11 6.69 -10.38
CA ILE A 53 -13.34 6.25 -9.00
C ILE A 53 -12.18 6.65 -8.08
N ALA A 54 -10.94 6.39 -8.49
CA ALA A 54 -9.74 6.67 -7.69
C ALA A 54 -8.61 7.19 -8.59
N PRO A 55 -8.72 8.44 -9.10
CA PRO A 55 -7.78 9.00 -10.07
C PRO A 55 -6.34 9.02 -9.58
N GLU A 56 -6.11 9.28 -8.29
CA GLU A 56 -4.76 9.33 -7.71
C GLU A 56 -4.11 7.95 -7.68
N LEU A 57 -4.83 6.93 -7.22
CA LEU A 57 -4.34 5.56 -7.15
C LEU A 57 -4.06 5.00 -8.55
N PHE A 58 -5.06 5.02 -9.43
CA PHE A 58 -4.92 4.41 -10.75
C PHE A 58 -4.04 5.24 -11.68
N GLY A 59 -4.01 6.57 -11.51
CA GLY A 59 -3.04 7.43 -12.18
C GLY A 59 -1.61 7.10 -11.76
N PHE A 60 -1.37 6.89 -10.46
CA PHE A 60 -0.07 6.44 -9.95
C PHE A 60 0.33 5.07 -10.53
N LEU A 61 -0.55 4.07 -10.48
CA LEU A 61 -0.28 2.73 -11.01
C LEU A 61 -0.01 2.77 -12.52
N LYS A 62 -0.82 3.49 -13.29
CA LYS A 62 -0.63 3.62 -14.74
C LYS A 62 0.71 4.27 -15.09
N ALA A 63 1.12 5.29 -14.34
CA ALA A 63 2.37 6.01 -14.62
C ALA A 63 3.61 5.21 -14.20
N ASN A 64 3.55 4.49 -13.08
CA ASN A 64 4.73 3.86 -12.47
C ASN A 64 4.81 2.35 -12.73
N PHE A 65 3.68 1.69 -12.97
CA PHE A 65 3.57 0.24 -13.16
C PHE A 65 2.63 -0.08 -14.33
N PRO A 66 2.92 0.42 -15.55
CA PRO A 66 1.97 0.37 -16.67
C PRO A 66 1.56 -1.06 -17.06
N GLU A 67 2.50 -2.01 -16.99
CA GLU A 67 2.23 -3.43 -17.29
C GLU A 67 1.31 -4.06 -16.24
N ASP A 68 1.60 -3.85 -14.96
CA ASP A 68 0.77 -4.37 -13.87
C ASP A 68 -0.63 -3.73 -13.87
N PHE A 69 -0.72 -2.43 -14.13
CA PHE A 69 -1.99 -1.72 -14.24
C PHE A 69 -2.82 -2.26 -15.42
N SER A 70 -2.21 -2.45 -16.60
CA SER A 70 -2.91 -3.02 -17.76
C SER A 70 -3.36 -4.47 -17.50
N GLY A 71 -2.54 -5.27 -16.82
CA GLY A 71 -2.90 -6.61 -16.38
C GLY A 71 -4.10 -6.59 -15.42
N PHE A 72 -4.12 -5.67 -14.48
CA PHE A 72 -5.22 -5.50 -13.53
C PHE A 72 -6.52 -5.07 -14.21
N VAL A 73 -6.48 -4.11 -15.13
CA VAL A 73 -7.65 -3.71 -15.94
C VAL A 73 -8.24 -4.93 -16.67
N THR A 74 -7.37 -5.72 -17.32
CA THR A 74 -7.79 -6.95 -18.04
C THR A 74 -8.43 -7.98 -17.10
N GLN A 75 -7.90 -8.12 -15.89
CA GLN A 75 -8.44 -9.02 -14.88
C GLN A 75 -9.85 -8.57 -14.43
N VAL A 76 -10.03 -7.27 -14.16
CA VAL A 76 -11.34 -6.69 -13.81
C VAL A 76 -12.35 -6.90 -14.94
N GLU A 77 -11.98 -6.60 -16.19
CA GLU A 77 -12.83 -6.82 -17.36
C GLU A 77 -13.27 -8.27 -17.50
N THR A 78 -12.34 -9.21 -17.33
CA THR A 78 -12.62 -10.65 -17.39
C THR A 78 -13.58 -11.08 -16.28
N THR A 79 -13.35 -10.61 -15.04
CA THR A 79 -14.24 -10.89 -13.91
C THR A 79 -15.65 -10.36 -14.18
N VAL A 80 -15.78 -9.11 -14.63
CA VAL A 80 -17.08 -8.50 -14.95
C VAL A 80 -17.78 -9.25 -16.10
N ALA A 81 -17.06 -9.57 -17.18
CA ALA A 81 -17.60 -10.31 -18.32
C ALA A 81 -18.11 -11.71 -17.94
N SER A 82 -17.50 -12.34 -16.94
CA SER A 82 -17.92 -13.64 -16.40
C SER A 82 -19.03 -13.55 -15.34
N GLY A 83 -19.50 -12.35 -14.99
CA GLY A 83 -20.50 -12.11 -13.95
C GLY A 83 -19.97 -12.26 -12.51
N GLY A 84 -18.64 -12.18 -12.33
CA GLY A 84 -17.98 -12.27 -11.03
C GLY A 84 -18.06 -10.99 -10.19
N ASN A 85 -17.63 -11.09 -8.93
CA ASN A 85 -17.53 -9.96 -8.01
C ASN A 85 -16.14 -9.31 -8.08
N VAL A 86 -16.09 -7.98 -8.16
CA VAL A 86 -14.85 -7.18 -8.20
C VAL A 86 -14.48 -6.60 -6.83
N GLU A 87 -15.32 -6.79 -5.82
CA GLU A 87 -15.04 -6.36 -4.44
C GLU A 87 -13.74 -6.99 -3.93
N GLY A 88 -12.87 -6.17 -3.34
CA GLY A 88 -11.58 -6.62 -2.81
C GLY A 88 -10.47 -6.83 -3.85
N MET A 89 -10.78 -6.80 -5.16
CA MET A 89 -9.74 -6.98 -6.21
C MET A 89 -8.66 -5.91 -6.15
N VAL A 90 -9.02 -4.64 -5.87
CA VAL A 90 -8.03 -3.55 -5.73
C VAL A 90 -7.09 -3.82 -4.56
N ALA A 91 -7.63 -4.14 -3.38
CA ALA A 91 -6.81 -4.42 -2.20
C ALA A 91 -5.87 -5.62 -2.43
N THR A 92 -6.37 -6.68 -3.07
CA THR A 92 -5.58 -7.87 -3.43
C THR A 92 -4.45 -7.50 -4.39
N HIS A 93 -4.76 -6.78 -5.47
CA HIS A 93 -3.75 -6.37 -6.44
C HIS A 93 -2.67 -5.48 -5.82
N MET A 94 -3.06 -4.55 -4.94
CA MET A 94 -2.11 -3.69 -4.24
C MET A 94 -1.17 -4.47 -3.31
N LEU A 95 -1.67 -5.52 -2.65
CA LEU A 95 -0.85 -6.41 -1.84
C LEU A 95 0.13 -7.22 -2.72
N GLU A 96 -0.32 -7.74 -3.86
CA GLU A 96 0.52 -8.45 -4.82
C GLU A 96 1.65 -7.54 -5.34
N LEU A 97 1.36 -6.28 -5.67
CA LEU A 97 2.39 -5.31 -6.09
C LEU A 97 3.37 -5.02 -4.96
N ARG A 98 2.88 -4.82 -3.73
CA ARG A 98 3.73 -4.62 -2.56
C ARG A 98 4.73 -5.77 -2.43
N GLN A 99 4.27 -7.02 -2.49
CA GLN A 99 5.11 -8.21 -2.40
C GLN A 99 6.09 -8.30 -3.57
N LYS A 100 5.61 -8.09 -4.80
CA LYS A 100 6.42 -8.15 -6.04
C LYS A 100 7.58 -7.16 -6.01
N TYR A 101 7.35 -5.93 -5.54
CA TYR A 101 8.33 -4.85 -5.59
C TYR A 101 9.13 -4.65 -4.29
N ALA A 102 8.78 -5.36 -3.20
CA ALA A 102 9.42 -5.22 -1.89
C ALA A 102 10.94 -5.30 -1.91
N VAL A 103 11.51 -6.17 -2.77
CA VAL A 103 12.98 -6.32 -2.89
C VAL A 103 13.70 -5.02 -3.24
N HIS A 104 13.04 -4.12 -3.98
CA HIS A 104 13.63 -2.84 -4.39
C HIS A 104 13.68 -1.80 -3.26
N LEU A 105 12.99 -2.02 -2.15
CA LEU A 105 13.08 -1.17 -0.96
C LEU A 105 14.49 -1.16 -0.37
N THR A 106 15.24 -2.25 -0.52
CA THR A 106 16.66 -2.33 -0.12
C THR A 106 17.54 -1.31 -0.83
N SER A 107 17.10 -0.79 -1.99
CA SER A 107 17.83 0.18 -2.82
C SER A 107 17.12 1.54 -2.90
N ALA A 108 16.02 1.73 -2.19
CA ALA A 108 15.29 3.00 -2.19
C ALA A 108 16.06 4.11 -1.45
N SER A 109 15.75 5.37 -1.79
CA SER A 109 16.31 6.52 -1.08
C SER A 109 15.89 6.53 0.39
N ASP A 110 16.73 7.09 1.24
CA ASP A 110 16.45 7.14 2.68
C ASP A 110 15.23 8.00 2.99
N GLU A 111 15.04 9.11 2.28
CA GLU A 111 13.86 9.97 2.39
C GLU A 111 12.56 9.22 2.08
N ALA A 112 12.56 8.37 1.05
CA ALA A 112 11.40 7.55 0.72
C ALA A 112 11.14 6.49 1.79
N LEU A 113 12.18 5.82 2.29
CA LEU A 113 12.05 4.83 3.37
C LEU A 113 11.55 5.46 4.69
N THR A 114 12.04 6.65 5.05
CA THR A 114 11.54 7.42 6.19
C THR A 114 10.08 7.80 6.01
N SER A 115 9.66 8.17 4.79
CA SER A 115 8.26 8.49 4.50
C SER A 115 7.34 7.28 4.68
N VAL A 116 7.76 6.11 4.18
CA VAL A 116 7.04 4.84 4.39
C VAL A 116 6.98 4.49 5.87
N MET A 117 8.11 4.57 6.58
CA MET A 117 8.18 4.27 8.02
C MET A 117 7.28 5.19 8.84
N THR A 118 7.25 6.49 8.52
CA THR A 118 6.37 7.46 9.18
C THR A 118 4.89 7.12 8.99
N ALA A 119 4.49 6.71 7.77
CA ALA A 119 3.12 6.26 7.52
C ALA A 119 2.79 4.97 8.27
N SER A 120 3.73 4.02 8.35
CA SER A 120 3.59 2.77 9.13
C SER A 120 3.37 3.04 10.62
N ILE A 121 4.18 3.92 11.22
CA ILE A 121 4.04 4.34 12.62
C ILE A 121 2.68 4.99 12.84
N ALA A 122 2.26 5.91 11.98
CA ALA A 122 0.98 6.60 12.10
C ALA A 122 -0.22 5.64 12.00
N LEU A 123 -0.19 4.69 11.07
CA LEU A 123 -1.23 3.66 10.92
C LEU A 123 -1.29 2.75 12.15
N GLN A 124 -0.15 2.23 12.61
CA GLN A 124 -0.12 1.35 13.78
C GLN A 124 -0.55 2.08 15.05
N GLN A 125 -0.15 3.35 15.22
CA GLN A 125 -0.60 4.18 16.33
C GLN A 125 -2.12 4.42 16.28
N ALA A 126 -2.68 4.71 15.09
CA ALA A 126 -4.12 4.88 14.93
C ALA A 126 -4.90 3.60 15.29
N VAL A 127 -4.38 2.43 14.93
CA VAL A 127 -4.94 1.13 15.32
C VAL A 127 -4.85 0.92 16.83
N MET A 128 -3.70 1.22 17.44
CA MET A 128 -3.50 1.12 18.89
C MET A 128 -4.51 2.00 19.66
N ASP A 129 -4.63 3.27 19.26
CA ASP A 129 -5.52 4.23 19.90
C ASP A 129 -7.00 3.89 19.70
N GLY A 130 -7.33 3.32 18.54
CA GLY A 130 -8.70 3.06 18.14
C GLY A 130 -9.25 1.70 18.57
N GLU A 131 -8.43 0.64 18.54
CA GLU A 131 -8.85 -0.75 18.78
C GLU A 131 -8.19 -1.38 20.02
N GLY A 132 -7.15 -0.74 20.57
CA GLY A 132 -6.42 -1.21 21.74
C GLY A 132 -5.34 -2.26 21.44
N ALA A 133 -4.60 -2.64 22.49
CA ALA A 133 -3.37 -3.43 22.39
C ALA A 133 -3.57 -4.80 21.71
N ALA A 134 -4.64 -5.53 22.03
CA ALA A 134 -4.87 -6.86 21.49
C ALA A 134 -5.16 -6.84 19.97
N ALA A 135 -6.01 -5.92 19.52
CA ALA A 135 -6.30 -5.75 18.10
C ALA A 135 -5.08 -5.23 17.34
N CYS A 136 -4.32 -4.29 17.93
CA CYS A 136 -3.06 -3.85 17.35
C CYS A 136 -2.03 -4.97 17.25
N GLY A 137 -1.91 -5.84 18.27
CA GLY A 137 -1.04 -7.03 18.20
C GLY A 137 -1.40 -7.94 17.03
N GLY A 138 -2.69 -8.19 16.81
CA GLY A 138 -3.19 -8.91 15.64
C GLY A 138 -2.86 -8.19 14.32
N PHE A 139 -2.99 -6.86 14.27
CA PHE A 139 -2.62 -6.06 13.10
C PHE A 139 -1.12 -6.10 12.81
N VAL A 140 -0.27 -6.07 13.83
CA VAL A 140 1.19 -6.16 13.69
C VAL A 140 1.62 -7.49 13.06
N VAL A 141 0.98 -8.59 13.45
CA VAL A 141 1.36 -9.94 12.99
C VAL A 141 0.71 -10.30 11.66
N SER A 142 -0.57 -9.96 11.49
CA SER A 142 -1.39 -10.41 10.36
C SER A 142 -1.72 -9.30 9.35
N GLY A 143 -1.25 -8.08 9.60
CA GLY A 143 -1.55 -6.92 8.78
C GLY A 143 -3.03 -6.50 8.84
N PRO A 144 -3.48 -5.66 7.90
CA PRO A 144 -4.85 -5.14 7.86
C PRO A 144 -5.93 -6.21 7.64
N GLY A 145 -5.56 -7.40 7.15
CA GLY A 145 -6.49 -8.53 6.98
C GLY A 145 -7.15 -8.98 8.30
N VAL A 146 -6.53 -8.68 9.46
CA VAL A 146 -7.13 -8.96 10.78
C VAL A 146 -8.49 -8.27 10.98
N PHE A 147 -8.77 -7.20 10.23
CA PHE A 147 -10.01 -6.44 10.34
C PHE A 147 -11.08 -6.84 9.32
N GLU A 148 -10.83 -7.83 8.46
CA GLU A 148 -11.80 -8.25 7.45
C GLU A 148 -13.16 -8.59 8.06
N GLY A 149 -14.24 -8.07 7.45
CA GLY A 149 -15.60 -8.25 7.96
C GLY A 149 -15.95 -7.42 9.20
N THR A 150 -15.06 -6.57 9.69
CA THR A 150 -15.30 -5.67 10.83
C THR A 150 -15.42 -4.20 10.40
N PRO A 151 -16.04 -3.31 11.20
CA PRO A 151 -16.04 -1.87 10.94
C PRO A 151 -14.63 -1.24 10.87
N ALA A 152 -13.63 -1.87 11.49
CA ALA A 152 -12.26 -1.38 11.49
C ALA A 152 -11.62 -1.44 10.10
N ALA A 153 -12.03 -2.38 9.23
CA ALA A 153 -11.51 -2.44 7.85
C ALA A 153 -11.78 -1.14 7.09
N ALA A 154 -13.03 -0.68 7.10
CA ALA A 154 -13.40 0.59 6.47
C ALA A 154 -12.80 1.82 7.19
N LYS A 155 -12.62 1.72 8.51
CA LYS A 155 -12.05 2.82 9.33
C LYS A 155 -10.60 3.14 8.96
N TYR A 156 -9.80 2.12 8.63
CA TYR A 156 -8.36 2.27 8.36
C TYR A 156 -7.99 2.13 6.88
N GLU A 157 -8.96 1.89 6.00
CA GLU A 157 -8.74 1.67 4.56
C GLU A 157 -7.86 2.77 3.93
N ASP A 158 -8.20 4.04 4.16
CA ASP A 158 -7.44 5.17 3.60
C ASP A 158 -5.98 5.20 4.08
N LEU A 159 -5.72 4.90 5.36
CA LEU A 159 -4.36 4.89 5.92
C LEU A 159 -3.55 3.71 5.38
N VAL A 160 -4.18 2.54 5.26
CA VAL A 160 -3.56 1.34 4.66
C VAL A 160 -3.20 1.63 3.20
N MET A 161 -4.14 2.18 2.43
CA MET A 161 -3.91 2.50 1.02
C MET A 161 -2.81 3.55 0.84
N ALA A 162 -2.81 4.62 1.65
CA ALA A 162 -1.76 5.63 1.62
C ALA A 162 -0.36 5.04 1.93
N GLN A 163 -0.26 4.16 2.93
CA GLN A 163 0.98 3.46 3.26
C GLN A 163 1.47 2.59 2.09
N ILE A 164 0.57 1.82 1.46
CA ILE A 164 0.95 0.95 0.33
C ILE A 164 1.43 1.80 -0.86
N VAL A 165 0.76 2.90 -1.19
CA VAL A 165 1.21 3.80 -2.28
C VAL A 165 2.60 4.36 -2.01
N LEU A 166 2.88 4.79 -0.77
CA LEU A 166 4.23 5.24 -0.38
C LEU A 166 5.27 4.13 -0.53
N LEU A 167 4.93 2.90 -0.11
CA LEU A 167 5.82 1.75 -0.24
C LEU A 167 6.13 1.45 -1.71
N LEU A 168 5.12 1.43 -2.57
CA LEU A 168 5.29 1.22 -4.01
C LEU A 168 6.10 2.35 -4.65
N ALA A 169 5.87 3.60 -4.26
CA ALA A 169 6.66 4.74 -4.74
C ALA A 169 8.13 4.62 -4.33
N ALA A 170 8.41 4.22 -3.08
CA ALA A 170 9.76 3.98 -2.59
C ALA A 170 10.43 2.83 -3.36
N ALA A 171 9.72 1.71 -3.56
CA ALA A 171 10.21 0.57 -4.30
C ALA A 171 10.50 0.91 -5.77
N LYS A 172 9.62 1.66 -6.43
CA LYS A 172 9.85 2.16 -7.79
C LYS A 172 11.08 3.07 -7.86
N GLY A 173 11.23 3.98 -6.90
CA GLY A 173 12.42 4.82 -6.79
C GLY A 173 13.70 4.00 -6.63
N GLY A 174 13.67 2.95 -5.81
CA GLY A 174 14.78 2.02 -5.63
C GLY A 174 15.09 1.15 -6.86
N HIS A 175 14.08 0.84 -7.67
CA HIS A 175 14.26 0.17 -8.96
C HIS A 175 14.89 1.10 -10.01
N ASP A 176 14.37 2.32 -10.15
CA ASP A 176 14.78 3.26 -11.21
C ASP A 176 16.12 3.95 -10.94
N ALA A 177 16.35 4.30 -9.67
CA ALA A 177 17.49 5.07 -9.22
C ALA A 177 18.05 4.44 -7.93
N PRO A 178 18.65 3.24 -8.02
CA PRO A 178 19.10 2.49 -6.86
C PRO A 178 20.18 3.25 -6.08
N VAL A 179 19.98 3.38 -4.78
CA VAL A 179 20.99 3.84 -3.84
C VAL A 179 21.81 2.65 -3.36
N THR A 180 23.13 2.73 -3.49
CA THR A 180 24.04 1.73 -2.92
C THR A 180 24.09 1.88 -1.40
N ARG A 181 23.83 0.78 -0.70
CA ARG A 181 23.87 0.70 0.75
C ARG A 181 24.38 -0.67 1.17
N GLU A 182 25.20 -0.71 2.22
CA GLU A 182 25.53 -1.98 2.86
C GLU A 182 24.27 -2.60 3.49
N PRO A 183 24.13 -3.94 3.52
CA PRO A 183 23.08 -4.60 4.26
C PRO A 183 23.12 -4.25 5.76
N ALA A 184 21.97 -4.29 6.42
CA ALA A 184 21.93 -4.18 7.87
C ALA A 184 22.70 -5.33 8.52
N SER A 185 23.61 -4.99 9.43
CA SER A 185 24.39 -5.96 10.21
C SER A 185 23.69 -6.31 11.53
N GLU A 186 24.14 -7.37 12.19
CA GLU A 186 23.69 -7.68 13.56
C GLU A 186 23.98 -6.54 14.54
N ALA A 187 25.08 -5.82 14.36
CA ALA A 187 25.43 -4.65 15.19
C ALA A 187 24.46 -3.49 14.98
N ASP A 188 23.95 -3.30 13.76
CA ASP A 188 22.94 -2.29 13.44
C ASP A 188 21.61 -2.62 14.15
N TRP A 189 21.16 -3.86 14.04
CA TRP A 189 19.96 -4.35 14.71
C TRP A 189 20.07 -4.26 16.23
N LYS A 190 21.25 -4.59 16.79
CA LYS A 190 21.53 -4.43 18.21
C LYS A 190 21.42 -2.97 18.66
N LEU A 191 21.99 -2.02 17.89
CA LEU A 191 21.89 -0.59 18.21
C LEU A 191 20.43 -0.12 18.25
N ILE A 192 19.60 -0.55 17.29
CA ILE A 192 18.18 -0.21 17.28
C ILE A 192 17.45 -0.82 18.49
N ALA A 193 17.75 -2.08 18.85
CA ALA A 193 17.17 -2.70 20.03
C ALA A 193 17.57 -1.95 21.32
N GLU A 194 18.83 -1.54 21.47
CA GLU A 194 19.31 -0.74 22.60
C GLU A 194 18.56 0.60 22.69
N LYS A 195 18.43 1.33 21.57
CA LYS A 195 17.64 2.58 21.50
C LYS A 195 16.16 2.38 21.85
N THR A 196 15.61 1.24 21.47
CA THR A 196 14.22 0.87 21.78
C THR A 196 14.04 0.69 23.29
N VAL A 197 14.98 0.03 23.97
CA VAL A 197 15.01 -0.10 25.44
C VAL A 197 15.24 1.25 26.12
N GLU A 198 16.15 2.07 25.62
CA GLU A 198 16.40 3.43 26.14
C GLU A 198 15.15 4.32 26.06
N ALA A 199 14.32 4.11 25.03
CA ALA A 199 13.03 4.78 24.86
C ALA A 199 11.89 4.19 25.72
N GLY A 200 12.18 3.19 26.56
CA GLY A 200 11.24 2.65 27.55
C GLY A 200 10.53 1.36 27.13
N ALA A 201 10.90 0.74 26.01
CA ALA A 201 10.39 -0.57 25.66
C ALA A 201 10.85 -1.64 26.66
N SER A 202 9.98 -2.61 26.93
CA SER A 202 10.30 -3.69 27.86
C SER A 202 10.98 -4.86 27.15
N GLN A 203 11.69 -5.67 27.93
CA GLN A 203 12.29 -6.89 27.42
C GLN A 203 11.24 -7.95 27.04
N THR A 204 10.09 -7.96 27.73
CA THR A 204 8.93 -8.80 27.39
C THR A 204 8.38 -8.44 26.01
N GLY A 205 8.24 -7.14 25.71
CA GLY A 205 7.78 -6.66 24.43
C GLY A 205 8.75 -6.95 23.29
N LEU A 206 10.06 -6.81 23.52
CA LEU A 206 11.08 -7.22 22.54
C LEU A 206 11.03 -8.73 22.25
N GLN A 207 10.83 -9.55 23.29
CA GLN A 207 10.61 -10.98 23.10
C GLN A 207 9.34 -11.27 22.30
N ALA A 208 8.25 -10.51 22.54
CA ALA A 208 7.01 -10.65 21.80
C ALA A 208 7.19 -10.33 20.31
N ILE A 209 7.99 -9.32 19.95
CA ILE A 209 8.34 -9.03 18.55
C ILE A 209 9.06 -10.23 17.92
N ALA A 210 10.08 -10.76 18.59
CA ALA A 210 10.85 -11.89 18.08
C ALA A 210 10.00 -13.16 17.88
N MET A 211 8.95 -13.33 18.68
CA MET A 211 8.03 -14.47 18.61
C MET A 211 6.78 -14.22 17.77
N LEU A 212 6.57 -12.99 17.29
CA LEU A 212 5.30 -12.54 16.69
C LEU A 212 4.08 -12.88 17.57
N ASP A 213 4.20 -12.66 18.88
CA ASP A 213 3.16 -13.01 19.86
C ASP A 213 2.06 -11.94 19.93
N ALA A 214 1.08 -12.06 19.02
CA ALA A 214 -0.07 -11.15 18.94
C ALA A 214 -0.90 -11.08 20.24
N ALA A 215 -0.82 -12.08 21.13
CA ALA A 215 -1.55 -12.08 22.39
C ALA A 215 -0.84 -11.26 23.48
N ASN A 216 0.43 -10.92 23.29
CA ASN A 216 1.19 -10.14 24.24
C ASN A 216 0.78 -8.65 24.17
N PRO A 217 0.29 -8.06 25.27
CA PRO A 217 -0.18 -6.67 25.27
C PRO A 217 0.93 -5.64 25.04
N GLU A 218 2.19 -6.04 25.19
CA GLU A 218 3.36 -5.16 24.99
C GLU A 218 3.89 -5.18 23.56
N LEU A 219 3.44 -6.12 22.70
CA LEU A 219 3.93 -6.26 21.32
C LEU A 219 3.77 -4.96 20.53
N CYS A 220 2.55 -4.43 20.44
CA CYS A 220 2.25 -3.29 19.58
C CYS A 220 3.00 -2.04 20.02
N THR A 221 2.99 -1.71 21.32
CA THR A 221 3.69 -0.54 21.86
C THR A 221 5.20 -0.67 21.67
N THR A 222 5.77 -1.85 21.92
CA THR A 222 7.21 -2.07 21.76
C THR A 222 7.63 -2.00 20.29
N LEU A 223 6.81 -2.52 19.37
CA LEU A 223 7.09 -2.37 17.95
C LEU A 223 7.00 -0.91 17.51
N LEU A 224 5.99 -0.15 17.96
CA LEU A 224 5.92 1.30 17.69
C LEU A 224 7.21 2.00 18.10
N THR A 225 7.67 1.78 19.33
CA THR A 225 8.94 2.35 19.83
C THR A 225 10.14 1.89 18.99
N MET A 226 10.16 0.64 18.54
CA MET A 226 11.22 0.13 17.67
C MET A 226 11.21 0.81 16.29
N LEU A 227 10.03 0.98 15.68
CA LEU A 227 9.89 1.69 14.40
C LEU A 227 10.30 3.16 14.53
N GLU A 228 9.95 3.83 15.62
CA GLU A 228 10.39 5.19 15.91
C GLU A 228 11.91 5.28 16.10
N ALA A 229 12.52 4.33 16.82
CA ALA A 229 13.97 4.26 16.96
C ALA A 229 14.67 4.06 15.60
N MET A 230 14.12 3.17 14.75
CA MET A 230 14.60 3.03 13.37
C MET A 230 14.46 4.33 12.59
N ASN A 231 13.34 5.02 12.71
CA ASN A 231 13.02 6.19 11.90
C ASN A 231 13.81 7.45 12.30
N THR A 232 14.14 7.58 13.59
CA THR A 232 14.85 8.73 14.15
C THR A 232 16.37 8.55 14.21
N GLU A 233 16.87 7.33 14.05
CA GLU A 233 18.31 7.10 13.98
C GLU A 233 18.89 7.71 12.70
N SER A 234 19.69 8.76 12.89
CA SER A 234 20.17 9.66 11.82
C SER A 234 21.55 9.29 11.29
N SER A 235 22.25 8.33 11.91
CA SER A 235 23.42 7.73 11.29
C SER A 235 23.03 6.82 10.13
N GLY A 236 24.03 6.33 9.39
CA GLY A 236 23.80 5.33 8.34
C GLY A 236 23.16 4.02 8.83
N VAL A 237 23.10 3.77 10.15
CA VAL A 237 22.44 2.60 10.74
C VAL A 237 20.94 2.63 10.48
N GLY A 238 20.27 3.75 10.75
CA GLY A 238 18.81 3.87 10.57
C GLY A 238 18.41 3.60 9.12
N ALA A 239 19.17 4.13 8.16
CA ALA A 239 18.93 3.90 6.74
C ALA A 239 19.05 2.41 6.36
N ARG A 240 20.04 1.69 6.91
CA ARG A 240 20.20 0.24 6.66
C ARG A 240 19.06 -0.57 7.24
N VAL A 241 18.71 -0.33 8.50
CA VAL A 241 17.67 -1.08 9.19
C VAL A 241 16.29 -0.78 8.61
N ARG A 242 15.97 0.48 8.28
CA ARG A 242 14.71 0.83 7.59
C ARG A 242 14.57 0.07 6.27
N ALA A 243 15.62 0.04 5.46
CA ALA A 243 15.61 -0.62 4.17
C ALA A 243 15.41 -2.13 4.29
N ASP A 244 16.13 -2.77 5.22
CA ASP A 244 16.03 -4.20 5.50
C ASP A 244 14.65 -4.57 6.07
N TYR A 245 14.20 -3.86 7.10
CA TYR A 245 12.89 -4.06 7.72
C TYR A 245 11.75 -3.93 6.71
N LEU A 246 11.71 -2.82 5.95
CA LEU A 246 10.64 -2.55 5.00
C LEU A 246 10.63 -3.56 3.84
N ALA A 247 11.79 -4.02 3.39
CA ALA A 247 11.88 -5.10 2.40
C ALA A 247 11.32 -6.41 2.95
N GLN A 248 11.62 -6.78 4.20
CA GLN A 248 11.11 -8.00 4.83
C GLN A 248 9.59 -7.94 5.01
N VAL A 249 9.07 -6.89 5.66
CA VAL A 249 7.61 -6.78 5.88
C VAL A 249 6.84 -6.51 4.59
N GLY A 250 7.51 -5.99 3.55
CA GLY A 250 6.93 -5.86 2.22
C GLY A 250 6.56 -7.20 1.59
N THR A 251 7.18 -8.30 2.01
CA THR A 251 6.92 -9.66 1.48
C THR A 251 5.87 -10.46 2.25
N LEU A 252 5.42 -9.96 3.40
CA LEU A 252 4.33 -10.52 4.19
C LEU A 252 2.99 -10.03 3.62
#